data_AF-A0A2H5YP57-F1
#
_entry.id   AF-A0A2H5YP57-F1
#
_cell.length_a   1.000
_cell.length_b   1.000
_cell.length_c   1.000
_cell.angle_alpha   90.00
_cell.angle_beta   90.00
_cell.angle_gamma   90.00
#
_symmetry.space_group_name_H-M   'P 1'
#
loop_
_entity.id
_entity.type
_entity.pdbx_description
1 polymer ?
#
loop_
_entity_poly.entity_id
_entity_poly.type
_entity_poly.pdbx_seq_one_letter_code
_entity_poly.pdbx_strand_id
1 'polypeptide(L)'
;MGARRAQALACCLLGETLLLRGRWDEAAGYLRRSIELHQALGAKSGEALTWQRLGELAIYRGDATAADKCVQRGLALAAEAPMAAHLMGRLYATAALDALEQGNLAAAARAIGAASAAAERYGDCPTCGALLHPVAAEVYARLGDKDRAEKWAQAAERVAGHWESGAWQAMAEVAHAVVAPSEQAVARFVRAAQLFERLGQPFQAARCLAQAGLIHVERGEREEARGRLERALAIFHEIGAPRAAKRVYQALARLRAGTSSAHEVT
;
A
#
# COMPACT_ATOMS: atom_id res chain seq x y z
N MET A 1 16.50 10.56 -30.05
CA MET A 1 16.13 10.88 -28.65
C MET A 1 14.78 10.29 -28.22
N GLY A 2 13.72 10.28 -29.05
CA GLY A 2 12.40 9.74 -28.69
C GLY A 2 12.39 8.27 -28.26
N ALA A 3 13.10 7.39 -28.97
CA ALA A 3 13.17 5.96 -28.65
C ALA A 3 13.72 5.67 -27.24
N ARG A 4 14.73 6.44 -26.77
CA ARG A 4 15.28 6.27 -25.42
C ARG A 4 14.32 6.73 -24.32
N ARG A 5 13.52 7.79 -24.56
CA ARG A 5 12.47 8.21 -23.61
C ARG A 5 11.36 7.16 -23.48
N ALA A 6 10.94 6.60 -24.62
CA ALA A 6 9.97 5.50 -24.62
C ALA A 6 10.53 4.26 -23.92
N GLN A 7 11.80 3.92 -24.15
CA GLN A 7 12.48 2.81 -23.47
C GLN A 7 12.54 3.02 -21.95
N ALA A 8 12.89 4.23 -21.49
CA ALA A 8 12.94 4.54 -20.05
C ALA A 8 11.57 4.32 -19.38
N LEU A 9 10.51 4.89 -19.98
CA LEU A 9 9.15 4.71 -19.49
C LEU A 9 8.70 3.24 -19.53
N ALA A 10 9.01 2.51 -20.60
CA ALA A 10 8.68 1.10 -20.73
C ALA A 10 9.36 0.26 -19.63
N CYS A 11 10.63 0.54 -19.31
CA CYS A 11 11.30 -0.09 -18.18
C CYS A 11 10.61 0.23 -16.85
N CYS A 12 10.18 1.47 -16.63
CA CYS A 12 9.42 1.85 -15.43
C CYS A 12 8.11 1.04 -15.31
N LEU A 13 7.31 1.00 -16.37
CA LEU A 13 6.01 0.33 -16.38
C LEU A 13 6.11 -1.19 -16.28
N LEU A 14 7.15 -1.79 -16.87
CA LEU A 14 7.42 -3.21 -16.71
C LEU A 14 7.86 -3.52 -15.28
N GLY A 15 8.73 -2.69 -14.69
CA GLY A 15 9.12 -2.79 -13.29
C GLY A 15 7.92 -2.70 -12.35
N GLU A 16 7.02 -1.75 -12.58
CA GLU A 16 5.75 -1.61 -11.84
C GLU A 16 4.86 -2.85 -11.97
N THR A 17 4.69 -3.37 -13.19
CA THR A 17 3.86 -4.56 -13.43
C THR A 17 4.41 -5.78 -12.68
N LEU A 18 5.73 -5.97 -12.70
CA LEU A 18 6.40 -7.05 -11.98
C LEU A 18 6.33 -6.87 -10.47
N LEU A 19 6.48 -5.63 -9.98
CA LEU A 19 6.34 -5.28 -8.57
C LEU A 19 4.95 -5.67 -8.05
N LEU A 20 3.89 -5.24 -8.75
CA LEU A 20 2.51 -5.55 -8.40
C LEU A 20 2.26 -7.06 -8.40
N ARG A 21 2.88 -7.81 -9.32
CA ARG A 21 2.78 -9.28 -9.42
C ARG A 21 3.60 -10.07 -8.42
N GLY A 22 4.33 -9.43 -7.50
CA GLY A 22 5.18 -10.16 -6.55
C GLY A 22 6.55 -10.59 -7.13
N ARG A 23 6.85 -10.28 -8.39
CA ARG A 23 8.11 -10.64 -9.07
C ARG A 23 9.19 -9.58 -8.78
N TRP A 24 9.57 -9.49 -7.52
CA TRP A 24 10.28 -8.35 -6.96
C TRP A 24 11.74 -8.19 -7.39
N ASP A 25 12.47 -9.29 -7.61
CA ASP A 25 13.86 -9.21 -8.09
C ASP A 25 13.94 -8.69 -9.53
N GLU A 26 13.05 -9.18 -10.40
CA GLU A 26 12.95 -8.71 -11.77
C GLU A 26 12.46 -7.26 -11.84
N ALA A 27 11.46 -6.91 -11.01
CA ALA A 27 11.01 -5.53 -10.86
C ALA A 27 12.18 -4.59 -10.52
N ALA A 28 13.01 -4.96 -9.55
CA ALA A 28 14.18 -4.17 -9.16
C ALA A 28 15.14 -3.93 -10.34
N GLY A 29 15.38 -4.93 -11.18
CA GLY A 29 16.23 -4.82 -12.37
C GLY A 29 15.71 -3.77 -13.35
N TYR A 30 14.43 -3.86 -13.73
CA TYR A 30 13.82 -2.91 -14.67
C TYR A 30 13.69 -1.49 -14.10
N LEU A 31 13.37 -1.35 -12.81
CA LEU A 31 13.30 -0.04 -12.15
C LEU A 31 14.67 0.63 -12.08
N ARG A 32 15.74 -0.09 -11.74
CA ARG A 32 17.11 0.48 -11.76
C ARG A 32 17.50 0.91 -13.17
N ARG A 33 17.19 0.08 -14.18
CA ARG A 33 17.45 0.44 -15.58
C ARG A 33 16.68 1.69 -16.02
N SER A 34 15.43 1.83 -15.58
CA SER A 34 14.62 3.02 -15.84
C SER A 34 15.26 4.28 -15.25
N ILE A 35 15.77 4.22 -14.01
CA ILE A 35 16.49 5.34 -13.37
C ILE A 35 17.71 5.74 -14.19
N GLU A 36 18.57 4.79 -14.56
CA GLU A 36 19.76 5.08 -15.38
C GLU A 36 19.41 5.80 -16.68
N LEU A 37 18.36 5.35 -17.36
CA LEU A 37 17.89 5.95 -18.60
C LEU A 37 17.31 7.34 -18.38
N HIS A 38 16.48 7.54 -17.35
CA HIS A 38 15.93 8.85 -17.04
C HIS A 38 17.00 9.85 -16.61
N GLN A 39 18.03 9.43 -15.86
CA GLN A 39 19.18 10.25 -15.49
C GLN A 39 19.99 10.69 -16.72
N ALA A 40 20.32 9.75 -17.62
CA ALA A 40 21.02 10.06 -18.86
C ALA A 40 20.22 11.01 -19.79
N LEU A 41 18.90 11.08 -19.63
CA LEU A 41 18.00 11.93 -20.40
C LEU A 41 17.64 13.25 -19.68
N GLY A 42 18.06 13.46 -18.42
CA GLY A 42 17.63 14.57 -17.58
C GLY A 42 16.13 14.58 -17.28
N ALA A 43 15.46 13.44 -17.36
CA ALA A 43 14.00 13.30 -17.31
C ALA A 43 13.48 13.09 -15.88
N LYS A 44 13.49 14.18 -15.09
CA LYS A 44 13.16 14.17 -13.64
C LYS A 44 11.80 13.53 -13.31
N SER A 45 10.74 13.78 -14.09
CA SER A 45 9.41 13.23 -13.79
C SER A 45 9.40 11.70 -13.79
N GLY A 46 10.03 11.09 -14.79
CA GLY A 46 10.09 9.62 -14.88
C GLY A 46 11.07 9.01 -13.89
N GLU A 47 12.17 9.70 -13.58
CA GLU A 47 13.07 9.28 -12.50
C GLU A 47 12.35 9.27 -11.15
N ALA A 48 11.62 10.34 -10.81
CA ALA A 48 10.85 10.44 -9.58
C ALA A 48 9.78 9.34 -9.46
N LEU A 49 9.05 9.07 -10.55
CA LEU A 49 8.10 7.97 -10.62
C LEU A 49 8.78 6.61 -10.38
N THR A 50 9.95 6.41 -10.94
CA THR A 50 10.68 5.15 -10.77
C THR A 50 11.20 4.99 -9.34
N TRP A 51 11.67 6.06 -8.71
CA TRP A 51 12.03 6.08 -7.29
C TRP A 51 10.83 5.76 -6.38
N GLN A 52 9.64 6.27 -6.71
CA GLN A 52 8.40 5.94 -5.99
C GLN A 52 8.14 4.42 -6.00
N ARG A 53 8.28 3.75 -7.16
CA ARG A 53 8.10 2.29 -7.28
C ARG A 53 9.18 1.49 -6.54
N LEU A 54 10.44 1.95 -6.53
CA LEU A 54 11.48 1.34 -5.68
C LEU A 54 11.19 1.52 -4.19
N GLY A 55 10.58 2.64 -3.80
CA GLY A 55 10.12 2.87 -2.43
C GLY A 55 9.08 1.84 -1.99
N GLU A 56 8.04 1.60 -2.81
CA GLU A 56 7.05 0.55 -2.56
C GLU A 56 7.69 -0.84 -2.47
N LEU A 57 8.61 -1.16 -3.38
CA LEU A 57 9.35 -2.42 -3.34
C LEU A 57 10.11 -2.59 -2.02
N ALA A 58 10.79 -1.55 -1.55
CA ALA A 58 11.50 -1.56 -0.29
C ALA A 58 10.56 -1.77 0.91
N ILE A 59 9.38 -1.12 0.91
CA ILE A 59 8.34 -1.35 1.92
C ILE A 59 7.91 -2.82 1.93
N TYR A 60 7.63 -3.40 0.76
CA TYR A 60 7.15 -4.78 0.66
C TYR A 60 8.22 -5.78 1.14
N ARG A 61 9.50 -5.50 0.90
CA ARG A 61 10.64 -6.25 1.43
C ARG A 61 10.92 -6.00 2.91
N GLY A 62 10.25 -5.02 3.52
CA GLY A 62 10.44 -4.66 4.92
C GLY A 62 11.69 -3.82 5.20
N ASP A 63 12.27 -3.18 4.18
CA ASP A 63 13.43 -2.28 4.32
C ASP A 63 12.96 -0.81 4.39
N ALA A 64 12.73 -0.33 5.62
CA ALA A 64 12.29 1.05 5.87
C ALA A 64 13.36 2.08 5.49
N THR A 65 14.64 1.75 5.68
CA THR A 65 15.75 2.66 5.37
C THR A 65 15.87 2.87 3.86
N ALA A 66 15.75 1.82 3.06
CA ALA A 66 15.71 1.95 1.61
C ALA A 66 14.44 2.66 1.13
N ALA A 67 13.28 2.39 1.76
CA ALA A 67 12.02 3.04 1.43
C ALA A 67 12.10 4.56 1.62
N ASP A 68 12.57 5.03 2.78
CA ASP A 68 12.76 6.46 3.05
C ASP A 68 13.72 7.10 2.05
N LYS A 69 14.89 6.49 1.79
CA LYS A 69 15.85 7.00 0.79
C LYS A 69 15.22 7.17 -0.60
N CYS A 70 14.43 6.18 -1.04
CA CYS A 70 13.75 6.23 -2.33
C CYS A 70 12.70 7.36 -2.37
N VAL A 71 11.89 7.49 -1.32
CA VAL A 71 10.88 8.55 -1.20
C VAL A 71 11.54 9.93 -1.18
N GLN A 72 12.58 10.15 -0.37
CA GLN A 72 13.31 11.42 -0.30
C GLN A 72 13.88 11.81 -1.67
N ARG A 73 14.50 10.85 -2.36
CA ARG A 73 15.04 11.08 -3.70
C ARG A 73 13.95 11.42 -4.72
N GLY A 74 12.83 10.68 -4.68
CA GLY A 74 11.67 10.94 -5.53
C GLY A 74 11.05 12.31 -5.27
N LEU A 75 10.91 12.73 -4.01
CA LEU A 75 10.35 14.05 -3.63
C LEU A 75 11.25 15.20 -4.10
N ALA A 76 12.56 15.09 -3.92
CA ALA A 76 13.51 16.09 -4.41
C ALA A 76 13.41 16.28 -5.94
N LEU A 77 13.34 15.17 -6.69
CA LEU A 77 13.17 15.21 -8.14
C LEU A 77 11.79 15.76 -8.56
N ALA A 78 10.73 15.35 -7.87
CA ALA A 78 9.37 15.78 -8.15
C ALA A 78 9.17 17.28 -7.94
N ALA A 79 9.83 17.87 -6.93
CA ALA A 79 9.76 19.30 -6.64
C ALA A 79 10.30 20.18 -7.80
N GLU A 80 11.17 19.62 -8.62
CA GLU A 80 11.79 20.29 -9.78
C GLU A 80 11.24 19.78 -11.11
N ALA A 81 10.22 18.91 -11.10
CA ALA A 81 9.69 18.25 -12.27
C ALA A 81 8.41 18.94 -12.78
N PRO A 82 8.19 19.04 -14.11
CA PRO A 82 6.95 19.58 -14.68
C PRO A 82 5.67 18.83 -14.28
N MET A 83 5.79 17.59 -13.80
CA MET A 83 4.65 16.75 -13.40
C MET A 83 4.52 16.61 -11.88
N ALA A 84 4.93 17.62 -11.11
CA ALA A 84 4.87 17.60 -9.65
C ALA A 84 3.47 17.21 -9.11
N ALA A 85 2.39 17.75 -9.70
CA ALA A 85 1.01 17.41 -9.33
C ALA A 85 0.66 15.91 -9.42
N HIS A 86 1.32 15.16 -10.31
CA HIS A 86 1.12 13.71 -10.44
C HIS A 86 2.01 12.90 -9.49
N LEU A 87 3.10 13.49 -8.99
CA LEU A 87 4.15 12.76 -8.27
C LEU A 87 4.04 12.91 -6.76
N MET A 88 3.71 14.12 -6.28
CA MET A 88 3.71 14.46 -4.86
C MET A 88 2.78 13.53 -4.06
N GLY A 89 1.50 13.43 -4.48
CA GLY A 89 0.53 12.56 -3.80
C GLY A 89 0.97 11.10 -3.74
N ARG A 90 1.58 10.58 -4.82
CA ARG A 90 2.07 9.18 -4.88
C ARG A 90 3.23 8.93 -3.94
N LEU A 91 4.19 9.86 -3.88
CA LEU A 91 5.36 9.76 -3.02
C LEU A 91 4.97 9.84 -1.54
N TYR A 92 4.07 10.77 -1.18
CA TYR A 92 3.56 10.85 0.18
C TYR A 92 2.64 9.69 0.56
N ALA A 93 1.88 9.11 -0.39
CA ALA A 93 1.16 7.84 -0.17
C ALA A 93 2.13 6.70 0.16
N THR A 94 3.26 6.62 -0.55
CA THR A 94 4.31 5.63 -0.28
C THR A 94 4.93 5.85 1.10
N ALA A 95 5.22 7.10 1.47
CA ALA A 95 5.72 7.45 2.81
C ALA A 95 4.73 7.11 3.94
N ALA A 96 3.44 7.42 3.74
CA ALA A 96 2.38 7.12 4.68
C ALA A 96 2.20 5.60 4.85
N LEU A 97 2.29 4.84 3.75
CA LEU A 97 2.22 3.38 3.78
C LEU A 97 3.41 2.78 4.55
N ASP A 98 4.65 3.24 4.33
CA ASP A 98 5.81 2.73 5.08
C ASP A 98 5.65 2.97 6.59
N ALA A 99 5.26 4.19 6.96
CA ALA A 99 5.03 4.55 8.36
C ALA A 99 3.91 3.71 8.99
N LEU A 100 2.81 3.49 8.27
CA LEU A 100 1.71 2.63 8.69
C LEU A 100 2.18 1.17 8.87
N GLU A 101 2.99 0.66 7.95
CA GLU A 101 3.53 -0.71 8.02
C GLU A 101 4.48 -0.91 9.20
N GLN A 102 5.16 0.16 9.63
CA GLN A 102 5.97 0.20 10.86
C GLN A 102 5.12 0.39 12.14
N GLY A 103 3.82 0.65 12.01
CA GLY A 103 2.93 0.96 13.13
C GLY A 103 3.07 2.39 13.67
N ASN A 104 3.79 3.27 12.96
CA ASN A 104 4.02 4.66 13.35
C ASN A 104 2.91 5.57 12.80
N LEU A 105 1.76 5.59 13.47
CA LEU A 105 0.59 6.38 13.05
C LEU A 105 0.86 7.89 12.99
N ALA A 106 1.72 8.41 13.88
CA ALA A 106 2.07 9.82 13.89
C ALA A 106 2.89 10.22 12.65
N ALA A 107 3.85 9.39 12.23
CA ALA A 107 4.60 9.62 11.00
C ALA A 107 3.70 9.48 9.76
N ALA A 108 2.78 8.52 9.75
CA ALA A 108 1.83 8.36 8.66
C ALA A 108 0.90 9.58 8.52
N ALA A 109 0.37 10.09 9.64
CA ALA A 109 -0.44 11.31 9.65
C ALA A 109 0.34 12.55 9.15
N ARG A 110 1.62 12.67 9.52
CA ARG A 110 2.49 13.74 8.99
C ARG A 110 2.68 13.63 7.48
N ALA A 111 2.90 12.43 6.95
CA ALA A 111 3.01 12.21 5.51
C ALA A 111 1.72 12.58 4.76
N ILE A 112 0.54 12.25 5.33
CA ILE A 112 -0.76 12.66 4.77
C ILE A 112 -0.90 14.19 4.79
N GLY A 113 -0.56 14.86 5.88
CA GLY A 113 -0.57 16.32 5.95
C GLY A 113 0.40 16.98 4.96
N ALA A 114 1.59 16.39 4.77
CA ALA A 114 2.55 16.84 3.77
C ALA A 114 2.03 16.65 2.33
N ALA A 115 1.24 15.61 2.07
CA ALA A 115 0.56 15.43 0.79
C ALA A 115 -0.43 16.57 0.52
N SER A 116 -1.23 16.98 1.53
CA SER A 116 -2.16 18.10 1.41
C SER A 116 -1.44 19.43 1.14
N ALA A 117 -0.37 19.72 1.90
CA ALA A 117 0.44 20.92 1.67
C ALA A 117 1.11 20.91 0.29
N ALA A 118 1.53 19.74 -0.21
CA ALA A 118 2.09 19.62 -1.54
C ALA A 118 1.04 19.81 -2.64
N ALA A 119 -0.18 19.33 -2.44
CA ALA A 119 -1.31 19.56 -3.34
C ALA A 119 -1.63 21.06 -3.49
N GLU A 120 -1.61 21.81 -2.39
CA GLU A 120 -1.80 23.27 -2.41
C GLU A 120 -0.68 23.99 -3.17
N ARG A 121 0.57 23.53 -3.03
CA ARG A 121 1.74 24.16 -3.65
C ARG A 121 1.95 23.81 -5.12
N TYR A 122 1.76 22.54 -5.48
CA TYR A 122 2.13 22.00 -6.79
C TYR A 122 0.92 21.61 -7.65
N GLY A 123 -0.29 21.73 -7.11
CA GLY A 123 -1.49 21.12 -7.67
C GLY A 123 -1.61 19.64 -7.31
N ASP A 124 -2.79 19.09 -7.57
CA ASP A 124 -3.07 17.67 -7.33
C ASP A 124 -3.69 17.04 -8.59
N CYS A 125 -3.25 15.82 -8.88
CA CYS A 125 -3.89 14.97 -9.86
C CYS A 125 -4.82 13.99 -9.13
N PRO A 126 -6.16 14.09 -9.31
CA PRO A 126 -7.12 13.30 -8.54
C PRO A 126 -6.91 11.79 -8.61
N THR A 127 -6.36 11.27 -9.72
CA THR A 127 -6.08 9.84 -9.89
C THR A 127 -4.75 9.41 -9.30
N CYS A 128 -3.71 10.24 -9.41
CA CYS A 128 -2.39 9.90 -8.90
C CYS A 128 -2.32 10.07 -7.37
N GLY A 129 -2.99 11.09 -6.83
CA GLY A 129 -3.14 11.30 -5.39
C GLY A 129 -4.01 10.24 -4.70
N ALA A 130 -4.91 9.58 -5.44
CA ALA A 130 -5.85 8.60 -4.89
C ALA A 130 -5.21 7.39 -4.19
N LEU A 131 -3.95 7.09 -4.50
CA LEU A 131 -3.18 6.04 -3.79
C LEU A 131 -3.09 6.32 -2.28
N LEU A 132 -3.21 7.59 -1.87
CA LEU A 132 -3.20 7.99 -0.46
C LEU A 132 -4.51 7.63 0.25
N HIS A 133 -5.65 7.59 -0.44
CA HIS A 133 -6.98 7.52 0.17
C HIS A 133 -7.18 6.31 1.11
N PRO A 134 -6.94 5.05 0.69
CA PRO A 134 -7.10 3.90 1.60
C PRO A 134 -6.13 3.94 2.78
N VAL A 135 -4.90 4.44 2.58
CA VAL A 135 -3.90 4.57 3.64
C VAL A 135 -4.33 5.63 4.66
N ALA A 136 -4.82 6.78 4.18
CA ALA A 136 -5.31 7.85 5.04
C ALA A 136 -6.56 7.46 5.83
N ALA A 137 -7.50 6.75 5.18
CA ALA A 137 -8.66 6.18 5.86
C ALA A 137 -8.22 5.26 7.01
N GLU A 138 -7.28 4.34 6.76
CA GLU A 138 -6.78 3.40 7.77
C GLU A 138 -6.06 4.14 8.92
N VAL A 139 -5.21 5.12 8.61
CA VAL A 139 -4.47 5.89 9.61
C VAL A 139 -5.43 6.65 10.53
N TYR A 140 -6.41 7.37 9.97
CA TYR A 140 -7.35 8.15 10.78
C TYR A 140 -8.32 7.26 11.56
N ALA A 141 -8.75 6.13 11.00
CA ALA A 141 -9.56 5.15 11.71
C ALA A 141 -8.82 4.63 12.96
N ARG A 142 -7.53 4.29 12.81
CA ARG A 142 -6.67 3.83 13.92
C ARG A 142 -6.33 4.92 14.93
N LEU A 143 -6.37 6.18 14.54
CA LEU A 143 -6.24 7.33 15.44
C LEU A 143 -7.56 7.67 16.17
N GLY A 144 -8.67 7.01 15.82
CA GLY A 144 -10.00 7.28 16.37
C GLY A 144 -10.74 8.46 15.73
N ASP A 145 -10.16 9.10 14.70
CA ASP A 145 -10.79 10.18 13.94
C ASP A 145 -11.67 9.60 12.83
N LYS A 146 -12.86 9.13 13.23
CA LYS A 146 -13.82 8.49 12.32
C LYS A 146 -14.28 9.41 11.20
N ASP A 147 -14.45 10.70 11.49
CA ASP A 147 -14.94 11.68 10.51
C ASP A 147 -13.95 11.88 9.37
N ARG A 148 -12.65 12.02 9.67
CA ARG A 148 -11.63 12.09 8.62
C ARG A 148 -11.49 10.76 7.89
N ALA A 149 -11.53 9.65 8.61
CA ALA A 149 -11.43 8.33 7.98
C ALA A 149 -12.54 8.11 6.94
N GLU A 150 -13.78 8.46 7.30
CA GLU A 150 -14.95 8.36 6.43
C GLU A 150 -14.82 9.28 5.20
N LYS A 151 -14.35 10.52 5.38
CA LYS A 151 -14.07 11.43 4.25
C LYS A 151 -13.06 10.86 3.26
N TRP A 152 -12.03 10.17 3.75
CA TRP A 152 -11.05 9.50 2.89
C TRP A 152 -11.62 8.26 2.20
N ALA A 153 -12.48 7.49 2.87
CA ALA A 153 -13.20 6.37 2.26
C ALA A 153 -14.09 6.84 1.10
N GLN A 154 -14.85 7.91 1.31
CA GLN A 154 -15.67 8.54 0.26
C GLN A 154 -14.81 9.11 -0.88
N ALA A 155 -13.62 9.64 -0.58
CA ALA A 155 -12.68 10.09 -1.61
C ALA A 155 -12.17 8.92 -2.49
N ALA A 156 -11.90 7.76 -1.90
CA ALA A 156 -11.55 6.55 -2.64
C ALA A 156 -12.71 6.09 -3.54
N GLU A 157 -13.93 6.07 -3.02
CA GLU A 157 -15.13 5.70 -3.77
C GLU A 157 -15.41 6.64 -4.94
N ARG A 158 -15.28 7.95 -4.75
CA ARG A 158 -15.41 8.92 -5.84
C ARG A 158 -14.47 8.55 -6.98
N VAL A 159 -13.18 8.30 -6.70
CA VAL A 159 -12.23 7.92 -7.74
C VAL A 159 -12.63 6.61 -8.41
N ALA A 160 -13.05 5.59 -7.64
CA ALA A 160 -13.53 4.33 -8.20
C ALA A 160 -14.75 4.49 -9.13
N GLY A 161 -15.64 5.45 -8.85
CA GLY A 161 -16.80 5.74 -9.69
C GLY A 161 -16.48 6.45 -11.01
N HIS A 162 -15.32 7.12 -11.12
CA HIS A 162 -14.92 7.81 -12.35
C HIS A 162 -14.25 6.88 -13.38
N TRP A 163 -13.82 5.68 -12.97
CA TRP A 163 -13.03 4.80 -13.81
C TRP A 163 -13.50 3.35 -13.70
N GLU A 164 -13.72 2.68 -14.82
CA GLU A 164 -13.93 1.23 -14.86
C GLU A 164 -12.62 0.48 -14.57
N SER A 165 -12.23 0.45 -13.30
CA SER A 165 -10.97 -0.14 -12.83
C SER A 165 -11.18 -0.98 -11.58
N GLY A 166 -10.90 -2.27 -11.69
CA GLY A 166 -10.91 -3.18 -10.54
C GLY A 166 -9.93 -2.74 -9.44
N ALA A 167 -8.85 -2.05 -9.79
CA ALA A 167 -7.87 -1.57 -8.80
C ALA A 167 -8.43 -0.42 -7.96
N TRP A 168 -9.11 0.56 -8.60
CA TRP A 168 -9.75 1.65 -7.87
C TRP A 168 -10.91 1.14 -7.02
N GLN A 169 -11.70 0.19 -7.54
CA GLN A 169 -12.75 -0.49 -6.78
C GLN A 169 -12.18 -1.23 -5.55
N ALA A 170 -11.07 -1.96 -5.71
CA ALA A 170 -10.44 -2.67 -4.59
C ALA A 170 -9.94 -1.70 -3.51
N MET A 171 -9.33 -0.57 -3.90
CA MET A 171 -8.88 0.45 -2.94
C MET A 171 -10.05 1.14 -2.24
N ALA A 172 -11.15 1.39 -2.93
CA ALA A 172 -12.36 1.92 -2.29
C ALA A 172 -12.96 0.93 -1.28
N GLU A 173 -12.99 -0.37 -1.61
CA GLU A 173 -13.43 -1.40 -0.67
C GLU A 173 -12.52 -1.47 0.57
N VAL A 174 -11.20 -1.36 0.41
CA VAL A 174 -10.27 -1.26 1.56
C VAL A 174 -10.57 -0.03 2.41
N ALA A 175 -10.74 1.15 1.80
CA ALA A 175 -10.96 2.39 2.52
C ALA A 175 -12.30 2.38 3.28
N HIS A 176 -13.34 1.77 2.70
CA HIS A 176 -14.62 1.58 3.37
C HIS A 176 -14.58 0.47 4.43
N ALA A 177 -13.75 -0.57 4.24
CA ALA A 177 -13.63 -1.65 5.22
C ALA A 177 -13.10 -1.15 6.57
N VAL A 178 -12.15 -0.21 6.57
CA VAL A 178 -11.53 0.31 7.81
C VAL A 178 -12.44 1.23 8.64
N VAL A 179 -13.49 1.78 8.05
CA VAL A 179 -14.49 2.63 8.73
C VAL A 179 -15.80 1.92 9.04
N ALA A 180 -16.04 0.77 8.39
CA ALA A 180 -17.24 -0.01 8.57
C ALA A 180 -17.28 -0.73 9.93
N PRO A 181 -18.49 -1.05 10.45
CA PRO A 181 -18.64 -1.99 11.55
C PRO A 181 -18.01 -3.35 11.24
N SER A 182 -17.53 -4.06 12.27
CA SER A 182 -16.71 -5.27 12.13
C SER A 182 -17.28 -6.35 11.21
N GLU A 183 -18.60 -6.58 11.20
CA GLU A 183 -19.25 -7.55 10.29
C GLU A 183 -19.14 -7.14 8.82
N GLN A 184 -19.41 -5.87 8.53
CA GLN A 184 -19.34 -5.34 7.17
C GLN A 184 -17.88 -5.19 6.72
N ALA A 185 -16.98 -4.83 7.64
CA ALA A 185 -15.56 -4.69 7.40
C ALA A 185 -14.93 -5.97 6.86
N VAL A 186 -15.20 -7.13 7.47
CA VAL A 186 -14.72 -8.44 6.99
C VAL A 186 -15.18 -8.70 5.56
N ALA A 187 -16.46 -8.50 5.26
CA ALA A 187 -17.00 -8.73 3.92
C ALA A 187 -16.33 -7.82 2.87
N ARG A 188 -16.11 -6.54 3.20
CA ARG A 188 -15.42 -5.57 2.33
C ARG A 188 -13.96 -5.96 2.10
N PHE A 189 -13.22 -6.33 3.14
CA PHE A 189 -11.83 -6.82 2.99
C PHE A 189 -11.75 -8.08 2.13
N VAL A 190 -12.69 -9.03 2.28
CA VAL A 190 -12.71 -10.23 1.44
C VAL A 190 -13.00 -9.88 -0.02
N ARG A 191 -13.92 -8.94 -0.31
CA ARG A 191 -14.16 -8.46 -1.68
C ARG A 191 -12.93 -7.77 -2.27
N ALA A 192 -12.27 -6.91 -1.49
CA ALA A 192 -11.02 -6.27 -1.90
C ALA A 192 -9.93 -7.30 -2.21
N ALA A 193 -9.78 -8.32 -1.35
CA ALA A 193 -8.81 -9.40 -1.57
C ALA A 193 -9.06 -10.12 -2.91
N GLN A 194 -10.30 -10.50 -3.18
CA GLN A 194 -10.68 -11.16 -4.44
C GLN A 194 -10.43 -10.29 -5.67
N LEU A 195 -10.67 -8.97 -5.57
CA LEU A 195 -10.34 -8.03 -6.65
C LEU A 195 -8.83 -7.98 -6.89
N PHE A 196 -8.03 -7.86 -5.83
CA PHE A 196 -6.57 -7.86 -5.95
C PHE A 196 -6.00 -9.18 -6.47
N GLU A 197 -6.58 -10.32 -6.09
CA GLU A 197 -6.21 -11.64 -6.64
C GLU A 197 -6.44 -11.69 -8.15
N ARG A 198 -7.60 -11.25 -8.64
CA ARG A 198 -7.90 -11.18 -10.10
C ARG A 198 -6.96 -10.24 -10.86
N LEU A 199 -6.48 -9.19 -10.20
CA LEU A 199 -5.52 -8.24 -10.76
C LEU A 199 -4.06 -8.74 -10.68
N GLY A 200 -3.82 -9.90 -10.06
CA GLY A 200 -2.48 -10.42 -9.82
C GLY A 200 -1.69 -9.53 -8.87
N GLN A 201 -2.31 -9.02 -7.80
CA GLN A 201 -1.68 -8.18 -6.77
C GLN A 201 -1.61 -8.91 -5.42
N PRO A 202 -0.77 -9.95 -5.28
CA PRO A 202 -0.75 -10.84 -4.11
C PRO A 202 -0.48 -10.12 -2.78
N PHE A 203 0.40 -9.12 -2.76
CA PHE A 203 0.69 -8.37 -1.53
C PHE A 203 -0.57 -7.67 -0.99
N GLN A 204 -1.33 -7.01 -1.86
CA GLN A 204 -2.55 -6.29 -1.48
C GLN A 204 -3.67 -7.26 -1.06
N ALA A 205 -3.81 -8.37 -1.80
CA ALA A 205 -4.75 -9.43 -1.44
C ALA A 205 -4.46 -10.01 -0.04
N ALA A 206 -3.20 -10.38 0.23
CA ALA A 206 -2.77 -10.89 1.52
C ALA A 206 -2.96 -9.87 2.65
N ARG A 207 -2.72 -8.58 2.40
CA ARG A 207 -2.97 -7.53 3.40
C ARG A 207 -4.46 -7.43 3.76
N CYS A 208 -5.35 -7.52 2.77
CA CYS A 208 -6.80 -7.54 3.01
C CYS A 208 -7.24 -8.78 3.81
N LEU A 209 -6.73 -9.97 3.46
CA LEU A 209 -7.00 -11.20 4.20
C LEU A 209 -6.51 -11.12 5.65
N ALA A 210 -5.32 -10.55 5.87
CA ALA A 210 -4.77 -10.34 7.21
C ALA A 210 -5.66 -9.40 8.05
N GLN A 211 -6.11 -8.28 7.49
CA GLN A 211 -7.02 -7.35 8.19
C GLN A 211 -8.35 -8.01 8.55
N ALA A 212 -8.95 -8.76 7.62
CA ALA A 212 -10.16 -9.54 7.91
C ALA A 212 -9.91 -10.58 9.03
N GLY A 213 -8.77 -11.27 9.00
CA GLY A 213 -8.38 -12.23 10.04
C GLY A 213 -8.20 -11.59 11.41
N LEU A 214 -7.61 -10.39 11.48
CA LEU A 214 -7.44 -9.64 12.73
C LEU A 214 -8.78 -9.24 13.35
N ILE A 215 -9.77 -8.85 12.53
CA ILE A 215 -11.12 -8.55 13.03
C ILE A 215 -11.76 -9.81 13.64
N HIS A 216 -11.58 -10.98 13.03
CA HIS A 216 -12.05 -12.24 13.62
C HIS A 216 -11.34 -12.56 14.94
N VAL A 217 -10.05 -12.23 15.08
CA VAL A 217 -9.33 -12.35 16.37
C VAL A 217 -9.99 -11.48 17.44
N GLU A 218 -10.31 -10.22 17.13
CA GLU A 218 -10.98 -9.29 18.05
C GLU A 218 -12.37 -9.78 18.47
N ARG A 219 -13.07 -10.50 17.58
CA ARG A 219 -14.39 -11.10 17.82
C ARG A 219 -14.36 -12.46 18.51
N GLY A 220 -13.17 -13.06 18.69
CA GLY A 220 -13.03 -14.41 19.25
C GLY A 220 -13.39 -15.55 18.29
N GLU A 221 -13.57 -15.26 17.00
CA GLU A 221 -13.93 -16.21 15.94
C GLU A 221 -12.67 -16.94 15.44
N ARG A 222 -12.23 -17.92 16.23
CA ARG A 222 -10.88 -18.50 16.12
C ARG A 222 -10.62 -19.23 14.80
N GLU A 223 -11.54 -20.02 14.31
CA GLU A 223 -11.32 -20.81 13.09
C GLU A 223 -11.30 -19.92 11.84
N GLU A 224 -12.22 -18.95 11.78
CA GLU A 224 -12.28 -17.93 10.73
C GLU A 224 -11.04 -17.03 10.71
N ALA A 225 -10.54 -16.66 11.89
CA ALA A 225 -9.29 -15.92 12.07
C ALA A 225 -8.10 -16.74 11.55
N ARG A 226 -7.98 -18.00 12.00
CA ARG A 226 -6.88 -18.89 11.63
C ARG A 226 -6.82 -19.08 10.11
N GLY A 227 -7.93 -19.46 9.47
CA GLY A 227 -7.95 -19.74 8.04
C GLY A 227 -7.56 -18.54 7.18
N ARG A 228 -8.00 -17.32 7.54
CA ARG A 228 -7.63 -16.10 6.82
C ARG A 228 -6.17 -15.70 7.04
N LEU A 229 -5.70 -15.76 8.28
CA LEU A 229 -4.32 -15.41 8.62
C LEU A 229 -3.32 -16.41 8.02
N GLU A 230 -3.62 -17.71 8.00
CA GLU A 230 -2.77 -18.72 7.36
C GLU A 230 -2.67 -18.53 5.85
N ARG A 231 -3.78 -18.21 5.17
CA ARG A 231 -3.76 -17.84 3.75
C ARG A 231 -2.93 -16.59 3.48
N ALA A 232 -3.10 -15.54 4.29
CA ALA A 232 -2.31 -14.31 4.15
C ALA A 232 -0.80 -14.59 4.37
N LEU A 233 -0.47 -15.41 5.38
CA LEU A 233 0.91 -15.77 5.70
C LEU A 233 1.57 -16.57 4.57
N ALA A 234 0.85 -17.53 3.98
CA ALA A 234 1.34 -18.30 2.84
C ALA A 234 1.72 -17.39 1.65
N ILE A 235 0.84 -16.45 1.29
CA ILE A 235 1.11 -15.49 0.21
C ILE A 235 2.30 -14.60 0.56
N PHE A 236 2.37 -14.07 1.79
CA PHE A 236 3.50 -13.23 2.20
C PHE A 236 4.84 -13.97 2.18
N HIS A 237 4.86 -15.27 2.51
CA HIS A 237 6.07 -16.08 2.37
C HIS A 237 6.46 -16.29 0.90
N GLU A 238 5.49 -16.62 0.04
CA GLU A 238 5.74 -16.85 -1.39
C GLU A 238 6.35 -15.63 -2.09
N ILE A 239 5.81 -14.44 -1.82
CA ILE A 239 6.30 -13.20 -2.44
C ILE A 239 7.49 -12.57 -1.71
N GLY A 240 7.93 -13.16 -0.58
CA GLY A 240 9.08 -12.68 0.19
C GLY A 240 8.83 -11.38 0.96
N ALA A 241 7.66 -11.24 1.61
CA ALA A 241 7.22 -10.08 2.40
C ALA A 241 7.44 -10.25 3.92
N PRO A 242 8.69 -10.21 4.45
CA PRO A 242 9.00 -10.67 5.81
C PRO A 242 8.34 -9.84 6.91
N ARG A 243 8.23 -8.52 6.73
CA ARG A 243 7.61 -7.63 7.74
C ARG A 243 6.13 -7.96 7.91
N ALA A 244 5.40 -8.11 6.81
CA ALA A 244 3.99 -8.45 6.81
C ALA A 244 3.77 -9.88 7.34
N ALA A 245 4.56 -10.85 6.87
CA ALA A 245 4.54 -12.23 7.37
C ALA A 245 4.74 -12.30 8.89
N LYS A 246 5.72 -11.57 9.42
CA LYS A 246 5.99 -11.51 10.87
C LYS A 246 4.79 -11.03 11.68
N ARG A 247 4.08 -9.97 11.22
CA ARG A 247 2.88 -9.47 11.90
C ARG A 247 1.76 -10.52 11.92
N VAL A 248 1.52 -11.19 10.79
CA VAL A 248 0.51 -12.26 10.70
C VAL A 248 0.88 -13.45 11.57
N TYR A 249 2.15 -13.85 11.58
CA TYR A 249 2.67 -14.91 12.45
C TYR A 249 2.46 -14.57 13.94
N GLN A 250 2.72 -13.34 14.35
CA GLN A 250 2.46 -12.89 15.72
C GLN A 250 0.97 -12.94 16.09
N ALA A 251 0.07 -12.59 15.15
CA ALA A 251 -1.36 -12.70 15.37
C ALA A 251 -1.81 -14.17 15.55
N LEU A 252 -1.32 -15.07 14.70
CA LEU A 252 -1.55 -16.52 14.82
C LEU A 252 -1.00 -17.10 16.13
N ALA A 253 0.19 -16.66 16.56
CA ALA A 253 0.78 -17.09 17.82
C ALA A 253 -0.08 -16.68 19.03
N ARG A 254 -0.61 -15.44 19.04
CA ARG A 254 -1.54 -14.98 20.09
C ARG A 254 -2.83 -15.80 20.12
N LEU A 255 -3.36 -16.14 18.94
CA LEU A 255 -4.55 -16.97 18.80
C LEU A 255 -4.36 -18.37 19.40
N ARG A 256 -3.16 -18.96 19.23
CA ARG A 256 -2.76 -20.25 19.82
C ARG A 256 -2.49 -20.16 21.32
N ALA A 257 -1.83 -19.10 21.80
CA ALA A 257 -1.56 -18.94 23.23
C ALA A 257 -2.87 -18.82 24.05
N GLY A 258 -3.89 -18.16 23.48
CA GLY A 258 -5.23 -18.07 24.07
C GLY A 258 -6.04 -19.38 24.11
N THR A 259 -5.48 -20.52 23.71
CA THR A 259 -6.09 -21.85 23.91
C THR A 259 -5.50 -22.61 25.10
N SER A 260 -4.35 -22.18 25.63
CA SER A 260 -3.65 -22.92 26.69
C SER A 260 -4.15 -22.63 28.11
N SER A 261 -5.02 -21.64 28.32
CA SER A 261 -5.54 -21.28 29.65
C SER A 261 -6.89 -21.94 30.01
N ALA A 262 -7.37 -22.90 29.21
CA ALA A 262 -8.68 -23.55 29.40
C ALA A 262 -8.60 -25.04 29.76
N HIS A 263 -7.40 -25.58 30.04
CA HIS A 263 -7.19 -27.00 30.34
C HIS A 263 -6.44 -27.33 31.64
N GLU A 264 -6.32 -26.37 32.57
CA GLU A 264 -5.81 -26.64 33.93
C GLU A 264 -6.74 -26.07 35.00
N VAL A 265 -7.98 -26.56 35.08
CA VAL A 265 -8.73 -26.64 36.35
C VAL A 265 -9.71 -27.82 36.26
N THR A 266 -9.30 -28.98 36.76
CA THR A 266 -10.18 -30.02 37.32
C THR A 266 -9.53 -30.56 38.56
#